data_AF-A0A929CLP4-F1
#
_entry.id   AF-A0A929CLP4-F1
#
_cell.length_a   1.000
_cell.length_b   1.000
_cell.length_c   1.000
_cell.angle_alpha   90.00
_cell.angle_beta   90.00
_cell.angle_gamma   90.00
#
_symmetry.space_group_name_H-M   'P 1'
#
loop_
_entity.id
_entity.type
_entity.pdbx_description
1 polymer ?
#
loop_
_entity_poly.entity_id
_entity_poly.type
_entity_poly.pdbx_seq_one_letter_code
_entity_poly.pdbx_strand_id
1 'polypeptide(L)'
;MEFNFSKSRHPLPVVVGMCGHGLAISRALHAEGLSVIGLSSNLGEPGARTNSANIHYYEDLTGKGLISALLDLRNKINSPVNPILLLSNDRMVRTLAEHGDQ
;
A
#
# COMPACT_ATOMS: atom_id res chain seq x y z
N MET A 1 -9.05 -2.11 14.15
CA MET A 1 -8.39 -0.80 14.33
C MET A 1 -8.71 0.02 13.10
N GLU A 2 -9.42 1.13 13.25
CA GLU A 2 -9.79 2.03 12.15
C GLU A 2 -8.71 3.10 11.98
N PHE A 3 -8.37 3.44 10.73
CA PHE A 3 -7.37 4.47 10.42
C PHE A 3 -8.05 5.75 9.96
N ASN A 4 -7.81 6.82 10.71
CA ASN A 4 -8.50 8.09 10.53
C ASN A 4 -7.57 9.10 9.83
N PHE A 5 -7.67 9.20 8.50
CA PHE A 5 -6.91 10.16 7.68
C PHE A 5 -7.68 11.46 7.43
N SER A 6 -8.68 11.75 8.27
CA SER A 6 -9.76 12.73 8.05
C SER A 6 -9.39 14.21 7.83
N LYS A 7 -8.10 14.57 7.85
CA LYS A 7 -7.65 15.96 7.62
C LYS A 7 -6.98 16.20 6.26
N SER A 8 -6.61 15.16 5.52
CA SER A 8 -5.93 15.33 4.23
C SER A 8 -6.94 15.50 3.09
N ARG A 9 -6.81 16.58 2.31
CA ARG A 9 -7.48 16.70 0.99
C ARG A 9 -6.70 16.03 -0.14
N HIS A 10 -5.48 15.56 0.13
CA HIS A 10 -4.68 14.83 -0.85
C HIS A 10 -5.10 13.36 -0.87
N PRO A 11 -5.13 12.73 -2.05
CA PRO A 11 -5.34 11.28 -2.16
C PRO A 11 -4.30 10.54 -1.31
N LEU A 12 -4.75 9.48 -0.64
CA LEU A 12 -3.89 8.66 0.23
C LEU A 12 -3.14 7.62 -0.63
N PRO A 13 -1.81 7.70 -0.77
CA PRO A 13 -1.06 6.71 -1.52
C PRO A 13 -0.95 5.38 -0.76
N VAL A 14 -1.26 4.29 -1.45
CA VAL A 14 -1.12 2.91 -0.99
C VAL A 14 -0.07 2.23 -1.87
N VAL A 15 1.11 1.97 -1.31
CA VAL A 15 2.22 1.32 -2.00
C VAL A 15 2.21 -0.17 -1.67
N VAL A 16 2.14 -1.03 -2.68
CA VAL A 16 2.15 -2.49 -2.49
C VAL A 16 3.53 -3.06 -2.82
N GLY A 17 4.09 -3.80 -1.87
CA GLY A 17 5.43 -4.38 -1.93
C GLY A 17 6.48 -3.40 -1.40
N MET A 18 7.03 -3.67 -0.22
CA MET A 18 7.93 -2.77 0.50
C MET A 18 9.40 -3.22 0.42
N CYS A 19 9.81 -3.73 -0.74
CA CYS A 19 11.21 -4.00 -1.06
C CYS A 19 11.95 -2.69 -1.39
N GLY A 20 13.04 -2.75 -2.16
CA GLY A 20 13.77 -1.55 -2.59
C GLY A 20 12.92 -0.56 -3.40
N HIS A 21 12.07 -1.06 -4.30
CA HIS A 21 11.21 -0.23 -5.15
C HIS A 21 10.14 0.50 -4.35
N GLY A 22 9.38 -0.23 -3.52
CA GLY A 22 8.36 0.38 -2.67
C GLY A 22 8.91 1.37 -1.65
N LEU A 23 10.11 1.11 -1.11
CA LEU A 23 10.80 2.06 -0.25
C LEU A 23 11.14 3.36 -0.98
N ALA A 24 11.66 3.28 -2.21
CA ALA A 24 11.99 4.46 -3.00
C ALA A 24 10.74 5.32 -3.28
N ILE A 25 9.65 4.67 -3.72
CA ILE A 25 8.35 5.34 -3.96
C ILE A 25 7.85 6.01 -2.68
N SER A 26 7.85 5.27 -1.56
CA SER A 26 7.34 5.78 -0.29
C SER A 26 8.16 6.97 0.22
N ARG A 27 9.49 6.95 0.07
CA ARG A 27 10.36 8.08 0.43
C ARG A 27 10.10 9.32 -0.42
N ALA A 28 9.91 9.13 -1.73
CA ALA A 28 9.61 10.25 -2.63
C ALA A 28 8.28 10.92 -2.24
N LEU A 29 7.23 10.13 -2.00
CA LEU A 29 5.93 10.67 -1.58
C LEU A 29 5.97 11.31 -0.20
N HIS A 30 6.69 10.70 0.74
CA HIS A 30 6.86 11.24 2.09
C HIS A 30 7.62 12.57 2.09
N ALA A 31 8.61 12.74 1.20
CA ALA A 31 9.34 13.99 1.03
C ALA A 31 8.43 15.14 0.57
N GLU A 32 7.35 14.83 -0.16
CA GLU A 32 6.29 15.78 -0.54
C GLU A 32 5.23 15.99 0.56
N GLY A 33 5.46 15.46 1.77
CA GLY A 33 4.56 15.61 2.92
C GLY A 33 3.34 14.69 2.89
N LEU A 34 3.28 13.70 1.99
CA LEU A 34 2.16 12.77 1.93
C LEU A 34 2.28 11.68 3.00
N SER A 35 1.15 11.32 3.60
CA SER A 35 1.03 10.13 4.43
C SER A 35 0.91 8.91 3.54
N VAL A 36 1.83 7.95 3.65
CA VAL A 36 1.86 6.75 2.81
C VAL A 36 1.44 5.52 3.61
N ILE A 37 0.60 4.68 3.01
CA ILE A 37 0.33 3.33 3.50
C ILE A 37 1.21 2.37 2.68
N GLY A 38 2.01 1.55 3.35
CA GLY A 38 2.82 0.51 2.71
C GLY A 38 2.28 -0.88 3.04
N LEU A 39 2.11 -1.73 2.02
CA LEU A 39 1.76 -3.14 2.20
C LEU A 39 2.98 -4.02 1.99
N SER A 40 3.31 -4.87 2.97
CA SER A 40 4.43 -5.80 2.89
C SER A 40 3.98 -7.22 3.20
N SER A 41 4.54 -8.20 2.50
CA SER A 41 4.43 -9.61 2.86
C SER A 41 5.71 -10.19 3.45
N ASN A 42 6.73 -9.35 3.65
CA ASN A 42 8.01 -9.76 4.18
C ASN A 42 8.61 -8.66 5.05
N LEU A 43 8.60 -8.88 6.37
CA LEU A 43 9.15 -7.94 7.36
C LEU A 43 10.69 -7.84 7.34
N GLY A 44 11.36 -8.72 6.58
CA GLY A 44 12.80 -8.64 6.31
C GLY A 44 13.17 -7.68 5.19
N GLU A 45 12.20 -7.16 4.44
CA GLU A 45 12.47 -6.20 3.36
C GLU A 45 12.81 -4.80 3.88
N PRO A 46 13.64 -4.03 3.16
CA PRO A 46 14.14 -2.75 3.63
C PRO A 46 13.04 -1.73 3.92
N GLY A 47 11.94 -1.75 3.16
CA GLY A 47 10.81 -0.85 3.36
C GLY A 47 9.86 -1.27 4.49
N ALA A 48 9.96 -2.49 5.02
CA ALA A 48 9.08 -2.95 6.10
C ALA A 48 9.36 -2.27 7.45
N ARG A 49 10.51 -1.60 7.58
CA ARG A 49 10.94 -0.85 8.78
C ARG A 49 11.17 0.63 8.51
N THR A 50 10.64 1.15 7.41
CA THR A 50 10.80 2.56 7.06
C THR A 50 9.93 3.45 7.95
N ASN A 51 10.38 4.69 8.17
CA ASN A 51 9.58 5.75 8.78
C ASN A 51 8.76 6.55 7.73
N SER A 52 8.99 6.30 6.44
CA SER A 52 8.34 7.03 5.34
C SER A 52 6.94 6.52 5.00
N ALA A 53 6.46 5.46 5.66
CA ALA A 53 5.15 4.86 5.42
C ALA A 53 4.66 4.13 6.67
N ASN A 54 3.33 4.07 6.84
CA ASN A 54 2.68 3.20 7.81
C ASN A 54 2.59 1.79 7.20
N ILE A 55 3.31 0.84 7.78
CA ILE A 55 3.44 -0.52 7.21
C ILE A 55 2.34 -1.44 7.73
N HIS A 56 1.68 -2.12 6.81
CA HIS A 56 0.69 -3.16 7.06
C HIS A 56 1.18 -4.47 6.48
N TYR A 57 1.22 -5.49 7.33
CA TYR A 57 1.67 -6.82 6.95
C TYR A 57 0.51 -7.68 6.47
N TYR A 58 0.72 -8.40 5.36
CA TYR A 58 -0.18 -9.39 4.80
C TYR A 58 0.62 -10.61 4.36
N GLU A 59 0.14 -11.82 4.62
CA GLU A 59 0.91 -13.04 4.35
C GLU A 59 1.24 -13.25 2.86
N ASP A 60 0.30 -12.91 1.97
CA ASP A 60 0.48 -13.00 0.51
C ASP A 60 0.06 -11.70 -0.19
N LEU A 61 0.98 -11.15 -0.98
CA LEU A 61 0.75 -10.00 -1.88
C LEU A 61 1.12 -10.33 -3.34
N THR A 62 1.31 -11.61 -3.66
CA THR A 62 1.83 -12.07 -4.96
C THR A 62 0.85 -12.92 -5.77
N GLY A 63 -0.25 -13.34 -5.16
CA GLY A 63 -1.36 -14.05 -5.80
C GLY A 63 -2.71 -13.48 -5.37
N LYS A 64 -3.71 -14.34 -5.21
CA LYS A 64 -5.07 -13.93 -4.80
C LYS A 64 -5.10 -13.20 -3.43
N GLY A 65 -4.11 -13.46 -2.57
CA GLY A 65 -3.97 -12.75 -1.29
C GLY A 65 -3.87 -11.23 -1.45
N LEU A 66 -3.35 -10.75 -2.58
CA LEU A 66 -3.32 -9.31 -2.90
C LEU A 66 -4.73 -8.70 -2.92
N ILE A 67 -5.69 -9.35 -3.57
CA ILE A 67 -7.05 -8.81 -3.70
C ILE A 67 -7.72 -8.77 -2.33
N SER A 68 -7.61 -9.85 -1.56
CA SER A 68 -8.12 -9.91 -0.19
C SER A 68 -7.49 -8.85 0.71
N ALA A 69 -6.18 -8.61 0.59
CA ALA A 69 -5.47 -7.56 1.33
C ALA A 69 -5.98 -6.16 0.99
N LEU A 70 -6.23 -5.87 -0.30
CA LEU A 70 -6.75 -4.57 -0.74
C LEU A 70 -8.19 -4.33 -0.26
N LEU A 71 -9.04 -5.36 -0.29
CA LEU A 71 -10.42 -5.28 0.22
C LEU A 71 -10.46 -5.08 1.74
N ASP A 72 -9.64 -5.84 2.47
CA ASP A 72 -9.49 -5.67 3.92
C ASP A 72 -8.95 -4.27 4.27
N LEU A 73 -7.96 -3.78 3.53
CA LEU A 73 -7.44 -2.43 3.70
C LEU A 73 -8.52 -1.36 3.46
N ARG A 74 -9.34 -1.52 2.40
CA ARG A 74 -10.44 -0.58 2.11
C ARG A 74 -11.42 -0.46 3.28
N ASN A 75 -11.69 -1.55 3.98
CA ASN A 75 -12.56 -1.53 5.16
C ASN A 75 -11.92 -0.84 6.38
N LYS A 76 -10.60 -0.71 6.41
CA LYS A 76 -9.85 -0.11 7.52
C LYS A 76 -9.52 1.36 7.29
N ILE A 77 -9.45 1.81 6.05
CA ILE A 77 -9.14 3.19 5.68
C ILE A 77 -10.43 4.02 5.66
N ASN A 78 -10.50 5.04 6.52
CA ASN A 78 -11.46 6.11 6.38
C ASN A 78 -10.78 7.32 5.73
N SER A 79 -10.97 7.47 4.41
CA SER A 79 -10.42 8.58 3.62
C SER A 79 -11.53 9.29 2.85
N PRO A 80 -11.63 10.63 2.94
CA PRO A 80 -12.64 11.41 2.20
C PRO A 80 -12.38 11.43 0.69
N VAL A 81 -11.16 11.10 0.26
CA VAL A 81 -10.75 11.01 -1.14
C VAL A 81 -10.36 9.57 -1.45
N ASN A 82 -10.63 9.11 -2.67
CA ASN A 82 -10.22 7.78 -3.10
C ASN A 82 -8.68 7.61 -2.97
N PRO A 83 -8.20 6.55 -2.30
CA PRO A 83 -6.79 6.23 -2.25
C PRO A 83 -6.21 5.98 -3.65
N ILE A 84 -4.91 6.26 -3.82
CA ILE A 84 -4.17 5.93 -5.05
C ILE A 84 -3.38 4.66 -4.81
N LEU A 85 -3.61 3.64 -5.63
CA LEU A 85 -2.88 2.38 -5.57
C LEU A 85 -1.61 2.45 -6.42
N LEU A 86 -0.47 2.11 -5.82
CA LEU A 86 0.84 2.09 -6.45
C LEU A 86 1.44 0.69 -6.30
N LEU A 87 1.42 -0.08 -7.37
CA LEU A 87 1.99 -1.42 -7.41
C LEU A 87 3.49 -1.31 -7.73
N SER A 88 4.36 -1.83 -6.86
CA SER A 88 5.81 -1.63 -6.97
C SER A 88 6.48 -2.50 -8.04
N ASN A 89 5.76 -3.44 -8.67
CA ASN A 89 6.28 -4.30 -9.73
C ASN A 89 5.17 -4.86 -10.63
N ASP A 90 5.57 -5.29 -11.82
CA ASP A 90 4.68 -5.79 -12.88
C ASP A 90 3.96 -7.08 -12.50
N ARG A 91 4.52 -7.90 -11.62
CA ARG A 91 3.85 -9.13 -11.16
C ARG A 91 2.55 -8.77 -10.43
N MET A 92 2.58 -7.76 -9.57
CA MET A 92 1.38 -7.28 -8.87
C MET A 92 0.37 -6.66 -9.84
N VAL A 93 0.83 -5.91 -10.86
CA VAL A 93 -0.04 -5.35 -11.90
C VAL A 93 -0.76 -6.47 -12.64
N ARG A 94 -0.04 -7.51 -13.03
CA ARG A 94 -0.60 -8.70 -13.65
C ARG A 94 -1.62 -9.38 -12.75
N THR A 95 -1.29 -9.63 -11.49
CA THR A 95 -2.22 -10.26 -10.53
C THR A 95 -3.50 -9.46 -10.36
N LEU A 96 -3.40 -8.12 -10.29
CA LEU A 96 -4.58 -7.27 -10.22
C LEU A 96 -5.41 -7.35 -11.51
N ALA A 97 -4.79 -7.35 -12.68
CA ALA A 97 -5.50 -7.49 -13.95
C ALA A 97 -6.20 -8.85 -14.09
N GLU A 98 -5.58 -9.93 -13.60
CA GLU A 98 -6.13 -11.29 -13.69
C GLU A 98 -7.24 -11.58 -12.66
N HIS A 99 -7.30 -10.82 -11.56
CA HIS A 99 -8.17 -11.14 -10.42
C HIS A 99 -8.99 -9.96 -9.87
N GLY A 100 -8.82 -8.74 -10.40
CA GLY A 100 -9.40 -7.52 -9.85
C GLY A 100 -10.90 -7.33 -10.09
N ASP A 101 -11.47 -8.03 -11.07
CA ASP A 101 -12.91 -7.99 -11.38
C ASP A 101 -13.74 -8.99 -10.53
N GLN A 102 -13.11 -9.64 -9.54
CA GLN A 102 -13.75 -10.64 -8.67
C GLN A 102 -14.48 -10.03 -7.47
#